data_AF-A0A969HAQ4-F1
#
_entry.id   AF-A0A969HAQ4-F1
#
_cell.length_a   1.000
_cell.length_b   1.000
_cell.length_c   1.000
_cell.angle_alpha   90.00
_cell.angle_beta   90.00
_cell.angle_gamma   90.00
#
_symmetry.space_group_name_H-M   'P 1'
#
loop_
_entity.id
_entity.type
_entity.pdbx_description
1 polymer ?
#
loop_
_entity_poly.entity_id
_entity_poly.type
_entity_poly.pdbx_seq_one_letter_code
_entity_poly.pdbx_strand_id
1 'polypeptide(L)' 'MTEKIRPDCVYMTPGFGHVSKGLKTAYGQGASDSDLHLTFTDPVSGSQALSQTTVKVEKA' A
#
# COMPACT_ATOMS: atom_id res chain seq x y z
N MET A 1 -9.50 15.71 6.62
CA MET A 1 -8.03 15.68 6.47
C MET A 1 -7.47 15.27 7.82
N THR A 2 -6.63 14.23 7.88
CA THR A 2 -6.14 13.70 9.17
C THR A 2 -5.02 14.58 9.70
N GLU A 3 -5.22 15.20 10.86
CA GLU A 3 -4.30 16.19 11.45
C GLU A 3 -2.90 15.63 11.77
N LYS A 4 -2.76 14.30 11.84
CA LYS A 4 -1.51 13.62 12.22
C LYS A 4 -0.65 13.16 11.04
N ILE A 5 -1.09 13.34 9.80
CA ILE A 5 -0.34 12.94 8.60
C ILE A 5 0.31 14.18 8.00
N ARG A 6 1.60 14.09 7.67
CA ARG A 6 2.32 15.17 6.99
C ARG A 6 1.59 15.53 5.68
N PRO A 7 1.42 16.81 5.31
CA PRO A 7 0.52 17.20 4.21
C PRO A 7 0.82 16.61 2.82
N ASP A 8 2.06 16.18 2.58
CA ASP A 8 2.56 15.56 1.35
C ASP A 8 2.52 14.02 1.37
N CYS A 9 2.10 13.42 2.48
CA CYS A 9 2.06 11.97 2.66
C CYS A 9 0.63 11.46 2.67
N VAL A 10 0.49 10.20 2.27
CA VAL A 10 -0.72 9.40 2.48
C VAL A 10 -0.35 8.16 3.28
N TYR A 11 -1.30 7.67 4.08
CA TYR A 11 -1.15 6.45 4.84
C TYR A 11 -2.28 5.49 4.48
N MET A 12 -1.91 4.24 4.23
CA MET A 12 -2.82 3.12 4.06
C MET A 12 -2.46 2.06 5.10
N THR A 13 -3.47 1.43 5.71
CA THR A 13 -3.24 0.30 6.62
C THR A 13 -2.96 -0.96 5.78
N PRO A 14 -1.81 -1.63 5.95
CA PRO A 14 -1.52 -2.87 5.22
C PRO A 14 -2.49 -3.99 5.59
N GLY A 15 -2.70 -4.94 4.68
CA GLY A 15 -3.54 -6.13 4.91
C GLY A 15 -4.96 -6.08 4.32
N PHE A 16 -5.24 -5.14 3.42
CA PHE A 16 -6.49 -5.06 2.65
C PHE A 16 -6.25 -5.44 1.17
N GLY A 17 -7.31 -5.44 0.36
CA GLY A 17 -7.23 -5.74 -1.08
C GLY A 17 -7.16 -7.23 -1.43
N HIS A 18 -7.62 -8.11 -0.53
CA HIS A 18 -7.58 -9.55 -0.78
C HIS A 18 -8.44 -9.95 -2.00
N VAL A 19 -7.83 -10.69 -2.94
CA VAL A 19 -8.48 -11.19 -4.17
C VAL A 19 -8.85 -12.67 -4.10
N SER A 20 -8.61 -13.34 -2.98
CA SER A 20 -8.99 -14.75 -2.80
C SER A 20 -10.48 -14.87 -2.47
N LYS A 21 -11.26 -15.46 -3.39
CA LYS A 21 -12.70 -15.68 -3.22
C LYS A 21 -13.06 -16.55 -2.01
N GLY A 22 -12.12 -17.35 -1.51
CA GLY A 22 -12.30 -18.18 -0.30
C GLY A 22 -12.32 -17.37 1.00
N LEU A 23 -11.74 -16.17 1.01
CA LEU A 23 -11.72 -15.28 2.17
C LEU A 23 -13.03 -14.49 2.24
N LYS A 24 -14.12 -15.16 2.64
CA LYS A 24 -15.49 -14.62 2.58
C LYS A 24 -15.68 -13.27 3.29
N THR A 25 -14.86 -12.95 4.28
CA THR A 25 -14.91 -11.67 5.02
C THR A 25 -13.96 -10.60 4.48
N ALA A 26 -12.86 -10.99 3.83
CA ALA A 26 -11.82 -10.05 3.39
C ALA A 26 -11.80 -9.85 1.86
N TYR A 27 -12.45 -10.73 1.09
CA TYR A 27 -12.48 -10.67 -0.36
C TYR A 27 -13.07 -9.34 -0.85
N GLY A 28 -12.29 -8.62 -1.67
CA GLY A 28 -12.68 -7.33 -2.25
C GLY A 28 -12.83 -6.19 -1.23
N GLN A 29 -12.32 -6.35 0.00
CA GLN A 29 -12.38 -5.30 1.02
C GLN A 29 -11.13 -4.42 0.95
N GLY A 30 -11.33 -3.11 0.76
CA GLY A 30 -10.26 -2.12 0.67
C GLY A 30 -9.36 -2.29 -0.55
N ALA A 31 -8.14 -1.72 -0.48
CA ALA A 31 -7.12 -1.81 -1.51
C ALA A 31 -5.80 -2.34 -0.92
N SER A 32 -5.00 -3.00 -1.75
CA SER A 32 -3.67 -3.54 -1.39
C SER A 32 -2.63 -2.44 -1.56
N ASP A 33 -1.90 -2.10 -0.50
CA ASP A 33 -0.74 -1.21 -0.57
C ASP A 33 0.42 -1.86 -1.35
N SER A 34 0.54 -3.18 -1.25
CA SER A 34 1.54 -3.97 -1.96
C SER A 34 1.38 -3.92 -3.47
N ASP A 35 0.16 -3.69 -3.97
CA ASP A 35 -0.10 -3.51 -5.41
C ASP A 35 0.41 -2.15 -5.92
N LEU A 36 0.66 -1.19 -5.01
CA LEU A 36 1.19 0.13 -5.35
C LEU A 36 2.71 0.18 -5.30
N HIS A 37 3.36 -0.63 -4.46
CA HIS A 37 4.81 -0.59 -4.26
C HIS A 37 5.59 -0.94 -5.53
N LEU A 38 6.54 -0.09 -5.90
CA LEU A 38 7.56 -0.39 -6.90
C LEU A 38 8.68 -1.21 -6.28
N THR A 39 9.28 -2.11 -7.07
CA THR A 39 10.40 -2.94 -6.61
C THR A 39 11.68 -2.10 -6.51
N PHE A 40 12.16 -1.96 -5.27
CA PHE A 40 13.46 -1.38 -4.96
C PHE A 40 14.22 -2.33 -4.03
N THR A 41 15.18 -3.05 -4.58
CA THR A 41 15.99 -4.03 -3.84
C THR A 41 17.29 -3.39 -3.37
N ASP A 42 17.55 -3.42 -2.06
CA ASP A 42 18.85 -3.05 -1.51
C ASP A 42 19.93 -4.05 -1.96
N PRO A 43 21.01 -3.60 -2.63
CA PRO A 43 21.99 -4.49 -3.24
C PRO A 43 22.88 -5.24 -2.24
N VAL A 44 22.93 -4.81 -0.97
CA VAL A 44 23.77 -5.43 0.07
C VAL A 44 23.02 -6.53 0.81
N SER A 45 21.77 -6.25 1.20
CA SER A 45 20.95 -7.12 2.05
C SER A 45 19.88 -7.90 1.29
N GLY A 46 19.52 -7.47 0.08
CA GLY A 46 18.38 -8.01 -0.67
C GLY A 46 17.01 -7.55 -0.14
N SER A 47 16.96 -6.66 0.85
CA SER A 47 15.71 -6.14 1.42
C SER A 47 14.94 -5.26 0.42
N GLN A 48 13.63 -5.14 0.60
CA GLN A 48 12.76 -4.32 -0.25
C GLN A 48 12.44 -2.98 0.42
N ALA A 49 12.59 -1.87 -0.32
CA ALA A 49 12.27 -0.54 0.17
C ALA A 49 10.80 -0.18 -0.07
N LEU A 50 9.95 -0.44 0.93
CA LEU A 50 8.49 -0.22 0.84
C LEU A 50 8.05 1.23 1.08
N SER A 51 8.96 2.15 1.38
CA SER A 51 8.63 3.56 1.67
C SER A 51 9.09 4.53 0.57
N GLN A 52 9.61 4.02 -0.56
CA GLN A 52 10.19 4.84 -1.62
C GLN A 52 9.19 5.18 -2.73
N THR A 53 8.08 4.45 -2.84
CA THR A 53 7.07 4.71 -3.87
C THR A 53 6.26 5.97 -3.58
N THR A 54 6.13 6.83 -4.60
CA THR A 54 5.22 7.98 -4.58
C THR A 54 3.96 7.66 -5.37
N VAL A 55 2.80 8.13 -4.90
CA VAL A 55 1.49 7.85 -5.49
C VAL A 55 0.77 9.12 -5.89
N LYS A 56 -0.16 9.00 -6.84
CA LYS A 56 -1.15 10.03 -7.17
C LYS A 56 -2.51 9.60 -6.62
N VAL A 57 -3.24 10.52 -6.01
CA VAL A 57 -4.60 10.27 -5.52
C VAL A 57 -5.60 10.96 -6.43
N GLU A 58 -6.57 10.20 -6.94
CA GLU A 58 -7.66 10.69 -7.76
C GLU A 58 -8.99 10.17 -7.22
N LYS A 59 -10.07 10.89 -7.54
CA LYS A 59 -11.42 10.42 -7.22
C LYS A 59 -11.78 9.26 -8.16
N ALA A 60 -12.37 8.20 -7.58
CA ALA A 60 -12.92 7.07 -8.35
C ALA A 60 -14.10 7.47 -9.24
#